data_AF-A0A916HNN7-F1
#
_entry.id   AF-A0A916HNN7-F1
#
_cell.length_a   1.000
_cell.length_b   1.000
_cell.length_c   1.000
_cell.angle_alpha   90.00
_cell.angle_beta   90.00
_cell.angle_gamma   90.00
#
_symmetry.space_group_name_H-M   'P 1'
#
loop_
_entity.id
_entity.type
_entity.pdbx_description
1 polymer ?
#
loop_
_entity_poly.entity_id
_entity_poly.type
_entity_poly.pdbx_seq_one_letter_code
_entity_poly.pdbx_strand_id
1 'polypeptide(L)'
;MTTGLPCATYNFMEKNEALNEISRLRSEIDRHNYLYYVLDSPEVPDAEYDRLMRRLEELEAAYPELVTPDSPTQRVGAKPMAAFGTIRHTIPMISLANALAREEALEFDARVKRQLALGPKEKVEYVGEPKMDGLAVELIYEDGILVKGATRGDGEVGEDVTQNLKTVRSIPLRLTKDAPRLLEARGEVFLPLDAFRKLNREREERGEPLFANPRNAAAGSIRQLDPRVTAGRPLDIFFYGAGVIEGAAPSTHLETLELLKKSGLKVNPFVKLLNGIDEAVEYHDEMESRRDSLNYELDGAVLKVNSLQLQKRLGVITRSPRWAIAYKFAPKQEMTRVKRIEVGVGRTGALTPVAILEPVFVGGVTIERATLHNLDEVERKDVRPGDTVIVQRAGDVIPEVLSVVIDSRPPGAEPFHMPSSCPQCGSAVDRVGAIHYCTGGLLCPAQLKESIRHFASKRAMDIEGLGDKHIEQFIEAGLLK
;
A
#
# COMPACT_ATOMS: atom_id res chain seq x y z
N MET A 1 12.80 27.19 61.27
CA MET A 1 13.20 27.26 59.85
C MET A 1 12.50 26.14 59.12
N THR A 2 11.30 26.39 58.62
CA THR A 2 10.55 25.46 57.77
C THR A 2 10.37 26.18 56.45
N THR A 3 11.26 25.84 55.52
CA THR A 3 11.27 26.35 54.15
C THR A 3 10.03 25.85 53.42
N GLY A 4 9.10 26.76 53.15
CA GLY A 4 7.98 26.53 52.25
C GLY A 4 8.52 26.25 50.84
N LEU A 5 8.09 25.14 50.25
CA LEU A 5 8.21 24.90 48.82
C LEU A 5 7.35 25.91 48.07
N PRO A 6 7.86 26.54 46.98
CA PRO A 6 7.03 27.41 46.16
C PRO A 6 6.03 26.55 45.38
N CYS A 7 4.74 26.87 45.56
CA CYS A 7 3.67 26.37 44.73
C CYS A 7 3.94 26.84 43.30
N ALA A 8 4.19 25.91 42.37
CA ALA A 8 4.38 26.21 40.97
C ALA A 8 3.07 26.79 40.41
N THR A 9 3.07 28.11 40.19
CA THR A 9 2.00 28.79 39.44
C THR A 9 2.09 28.35 38.00
N TYR A 10 1.30 27.32 37.63
CA TYR A 10 1.00 27.06 36.22
C TYR A 10 0.28 28.30 35.68
N ASN A 11 0.94 28.98 34.75
CA ASN A 11 0.45 30.18 34.10
C ASN A 11 -0.75 29.76 33.22
N PHE A 12 -1.97 29.82 33.76
CA PHE A 12 -3.19 29.59 32.99
C PHE A 12 -3.35 30.77 32.02
N MET A 13 -2.97 30.54 30.76
CA MET A 13 -3.30 31.41 29.63
C MET A 13 -4.81 31.66 29.61
N GLU A 14 -5.29 32.85 29.23
CA GLU A 14 -6.74 33.03 29.16
C GLU A 14 -7.35 32.10 28.10
N LYS A 15 -8.56 31.59 28.33
CA LYS A 15 -9.19 30.59 27.44
C LYS A 15 -9.28 31.04 25.98
N ASN A 16 -9.48 32.34 25.74
CA ASN A 16 -9.50 32.91 24.39
C ASN A 16 -8.12 32.91 23.72
N GLU A 17 -7.06 33.17 24.50
CA GLU A 17 -5.68 33.06 24.00
C GLU A 17 -5.33 31.60 23.70
N ALA A 18 -5.75 30.66 24.54
CA ALA A 18 -5.60 29.23 24.30
C ALA A 18 -6.31 28.78 23.02
N LEU A 19 -7.54 29.24 22.79
CA LEU A 19 -8.29 28.95 21.56
C LEU A 19 -7.56 29.47 20.32
N ASN A 20 -7.04 30.70 20.36
CA ASN A 20 -6.30 31.30 19.25
C ASN A 20 -4.99 30.54 18.97
N GLU A 21 -4.25 30.20 20.01
CA GLU A 21 -2.99 29.47 19.88
C GLU A 21 -3.20 28.04 19.39
N ILE A 22 -4.20 27.32 19.91
CA ILE A 22 -4.61 26.00 19.40
C ILE A 22 -4.97 26.08 17.92
N SER A 23 -5.76 27.10 17.53
CA SER A 23 -6.16 27.29 16.13
C SER A 23 -4.96 27.57 15.21
N ARG A 24 -4.00 28.35 15.68
CA ARG A 24 -2.73 28.65 14.98
C ARG A 24 -1.90 27.39 14.80
N LEU A 25 -1.66 26.64 15.89
CA LEU A 25 -0.88 25.40 15.90
C LEU A 25 -1.49 24.36 14.97
N ARG A 26 -2.82 24.13 15.04
CA ARG A 26 -3.53 23.20 14.15
C ARG A 26 -3.29 23.57 12.68
N SER A 27 -3.49 24.84 12.33
CA SER A 27 -3.30 25.32 10.95
C SER A 27 -1.86 25.17 10.46
N GLU A 28 -0.88 25.46 11.32
CA GLU A 28 0.54 25.33 11.01
C GLU A 28 0.95 23.86 10.82
N ILE A 29 0.53 22.97 11.72
CA ILE A 29 0.77 21.53 11.65
C ILE A 29 0.11 20.93 10.41
N ASP A 30 -1.14 21.29 10.10
CA ASP A 30 -1.84 20.82 8.91
C ASP A 30 -1.14 21.27 7.62
N ARG A 31 -0.64 22.52 7.58
CA ARG A 31 0.17 23.01 6.47
C ARG A 31 1.45 22.19 6.30
N HIS A 32 2.16 21.90 7.38
CA HIS A 32 3.37 21.08 7.33
C HIS A 32 3.09 19.64 6.93
N ASN A 33 1.99 19.05 7.41
CA ASN A 33 1.54 17.73 6.97
C ASN A 33 1.26 17.71 5.46
N TYR A 34 0.58 18.72 4.94
CA TYR A 34 0.29 18.84 3.52
C TYR A 34 1.59 18.95 2.70
N LEU A 35 2.49 19.85 3.08
CA LEU A 35 3.79 20.03 2.43
C LEU A 35 4.61 18.75 2.41
N TYR A 36 4.70 18.05 3.55
CA TYR A 36 5.50 16.84 3.69
C TYR A 36 4.85 15.65 2.96
N TYR A 37 3.60 15.32 3.28
CA TYR A 37 2.99 14.05 2.84
C TYR A 37 2.26 14.15 1.50
N VAL A 38 1.83 15.35 1.09
CA VAL A 38 1.07 15.55 -0.15
C VAL A 38 1.95 16.13 -1.26
N LEU A 39 2.73 17.17 -0.94
CA LEU A 39 3.57 17.86 -1.92
C LEU A 39 5.02 17.35 -1.99
N ASP A 40 5.45 16.51 -1.05
CA ASP A 40 6.83 16.02 -0.93
C ASP A 40 7.85 17.18 -0.91
N SER A 41 7.51 18.27 -0.20
CA SER A 41 8.27 19.52 -0.14
C SER A 41 8.26 20.11 1.29
N PRO A 42 8.89 19.45 2.27
CA PRO A 42 8.87 19.90 3.66
C PRO A 42 9.64 21.21 3.84
N GLU A 43 9.07 22.13 4.63
CA GLU A 43 9.69 23.43 4.94
C GLU A 43 10.39 23.48 6.30
N VAL A 44 10.03 22.58 7.22
CA VAL A 44 10.57 22.54 8.59
C VAL A 44 11.19 21.18 8.89
N PRO A 45 12.27 21.12 9.70
CA PRO A 45 12.80 19.86 10.19
C PRO A 45 11.82 19.15 11.13
N ASP A 46 11.90 17.82 11.21
CA ASP A 46 11.07 16.98 12.09
C ASP A 46 11.07 17.44 13.55
N ALA A 47 12.21 17.90 14.05
CA ALA A 47 12.34 18.40 15.43
C ALA A 47 11.46 19.63 15.71
N GLU A 48 11.24 20.49 14.72
CA GLU A 48 10.38 21.67 14.86
C GLU A 48 8.90 21.28 14.76
N TYR A 49 8.55 20.37 13.84
CA TYR A 49 7.21 19.77 13.79
C TYR A 49 6.83 19.12 15.13
N ASP A 50 7.73 18.34 15.72
CA ASP A 50 7.52 17.67 17.02
C ASP A 50 7.32 18.67 18.16
N ARG A 51 7.91 19.87 18.08
CA ARG A 51 7.66 20.94 19.06
C ARG A 51 6.25 21.51 18.91
N LEU A 52 5.81 21.77 17.67
CA LEU A 52 4.45 22.25 17.39
C LEU A 52 3.41 21.23 17.89
N MET A 53 3.60 19.94 17.59
CA MET A 53 2.70 18.88 18.05
C MET A 53 2.66 18.77 19.57
N ARG A 54 3.82 18.71 20.23
CA ARG A 54 3.86 18.65 21.71
C ARG A 54 3.16 19.84 22.35
N ARG A 55 3.34 21.04 21.78
CA ARG A 55 2.67 22.24 22.28
C ARG A 55 1.15 22.17 22.12
N LEU A 56 0.67 21.64 20.99
CA LEU A 56 -0.75 21.41 20.76
C LEU A 56 -1.31 20.39 21.77
N GLU A 57 -0.61 19.29 22.01
CA GLU A 57 -0.99 18.26 22.99
C GLU A 57 -1.07 18.83 24.42
N GLU A 58 -0.09 19.63 24.83
CA GLU A 58 -0.10 20.32 26.14
C GLU A 58 -1.34 21.21 26.31
N LEU A 59 -1.66 22.01 25.29
CA LEU A 59 -2.79 22.93 25.32
C LEU A 59 -4.12 22.19 25.31
N GLU A 60 -4.25 21.13 24.51
CA GLU A 60 -5.45 20.30 24.49
C GLU A 60 -5.66 19.49 25.78
N ALA A 61 -4.57 19.08 26.43
CA ALA A 61 -4.65 18.46 27.76
C ALA A 61 -5.09 19.46 28.84
N ALA A 62 -4.64 20.73 28.73
CA ALA A 62 -5.02 21.80 29.65
C ALA A 62 -6.45 22.32 29.41
N TYR A 63 -6.94 22.26 28.18
CA TYR A 63 -8.29 22.71 27.77
C TYR A 63 -9.04 21.62 26.98
N PRO A 64 -9.47 20.52 27.63
CA PRO A 64 -10.10 19.38 26.95
C PRO A 64 -11.36 19.74 26.16
N GLU A 65 -12.07 20.80 26.57
CA GLU A 65 -13.28 21.29 25.89
C GLU A 65 -12.99 21.97 24.54
N LEU A 66 -11.73 22.27 24.23
CA LEU A 66 -11.31 22.88 22.96
C LEU A 66 -10.82 21.84 21.94
N VAL A 67 -10.78 20.55 22.31
CA VAL A 67 -10.42 19.45 21.41
C VAL A 67 -11.51 19.26 20.36
N THR A 68 -11.12 19.23 19.09
CA THR A 68 -12.03 19.01 17.96
C THR A 68 -11.72 17.70 17.23
N PRO A 69 -12.70 17.02 16.62
CA PRO A 69 -12.50 15.71 15.95
C PRO A 69 -11.50 15.70 14.78
N ASP A 70 -11.14 16.87 14.29
CA ASP A 70 -10.23 17.14 13.18
C ASP A 70 -8.87 17.68 13.64
N SER A 71 -8.63 17.79 14.95
CA SER A 71 -7.32 18.17 15.45
C SER A 71 -6.26 17.11 15.07
N PRO A 72 -5.03 17.51 14.69
CA PRO A 72 -3.94 16.58 14.38
C PRO A 72 -3.63 15.55 15.48
N THR A 73 -3.88 15.88 16.75
CA THR A 73 -3.74 14.99 17.91
C THR A 73 -4.71 13.81 17.87
N GLN A 74 -5.84 13.94 17.18
CA GLN A 74 -6.88 12.92 17.12
C GLN A 74 -6.60 11.83 16.08
N ARG A 75 -5.47 11.89 15.37
CA ARG A 75 -5.08 10.86 14.40
C ARG A 75 -4.79 9.51 15.04
N VAL A 76 -4.17 9.51 16.22
CA VAL A 76 -3.73 8.29 16.92
C VAL A 76 -4.25 8.35 18.35
N GLY A 77 -5.43 7.75 18.58
CA GLY A 77 -6.07 7.81 19.91
C GLY A 77 -7.37 7.01 20.04
N ALA A 78 -7.91 6.48 18.95
CA ALA A 78 -9.07 5.62 19.00
C ALA A 78 -8.76 4.32 19.75
N LYS A 79 -9.66 3.94 20.66
CA LYS A 79 -9.63 2.62 21.30
C LYS A 79 -9.81 1.52 20.24
N PRO A 80 -9.22 0.33 20.45
CA PRO A 80 -9.49 -0.81 19.58
C PRO A 80 -10.98 -1.07 19.46
N MET A 81 -11.44 -1.24 18.22
CA MET A 81 -12.83 -1.56 17.90
C MET A 81 -13.08 -3.05 18.15
N ALA A 82 -14.29 -3.40 18.58
CA ALA A 82 -14.69 -4.81 18.72
C ALA A 82 -14.94 -5.47 17.36
N ALA A 83 -15.49 -4.72 16.41
CA ALA A 83 -15.77 -5.13 15.03
C ALA A 83 -15.89 -3.90 14.12
N PHE A 84 -15.78 -4.10 12.81
CA PHE A 84 -16.06 -3.06 11.82
C PHE A 84 -17.57 -2.86 11.65
N GLY A 85 -17.99 -1.60 11.59
CA GLY A 85 -19.33 -1.23 11.12
C GLY A 85 -19.40 -1.30 9.59
N THR A 86 -20.55 -0.93 9.03
CA THR A 86 -20.75 -0.83 7.58
C THR A 86 -21.26 0.54 7.18
N ILE A 87 -20.83 1.01 6.01
CA ILE A 87 -21.25 2.28 5.41
C ILE A 87 -21.76 1.99 4.01
N ARG A 88 -22.97 2.44 3.69
CA ARG A 88 -23.51 2.40 2.32
C ARG A 88 -23.01 3.61 1.55
N HIS A 89 -22.45 3.37 0.37
CA HIS A 89 -22.02 4.44 -0.54
C HIS A 89 -23.23 5.10 -1.18
N THR A 90 -23.24 6.44 -1.22
CA THR A 90 -24.33 7.21 -1.85
C THR A 90 -24.41 6.94 -3.35
N ILE A 91 -23.25 6.92 -4.00
CA ILE A 91 -23.08 6.45 -5.38
C ILE A 91 -22.31 5.14 -5.32
N PRO A 92 -22.71 4.05 -6.00
CA PRO A 92 -21.94 2.82 -5.98
C PRO A 92 -20.49 2.99 -6.48
N MET A 93 -19.56 2.30 -5.83
CA MET A 93 -18.17 2.15 -6.27
C MET A 93 -18.05 0.94 -7.19
N ILE A 94 -18.07 1.19 -8.49
CA ILE A 94 -18.06 0.16 -9.53
C ILE A 94 -16.65 -0.24 -9.96
N SER A 95 -16.49 -1.47 -10.48
CA SER A 95 -15.22 -1.94 -11.02
C SER A 95 -15.02 -1.45 -12.46
N LEU A 96 -13.78 -1.46 -12.95
CA LEU A 96 -13.49 -1.14 -14.35
C LEU A 96 -13.50 -2.41 -15.21
N ALA A 97 -13.93 -2.28 -16.47
CA ALA A 97 -13.61 -3.28 -17.48
C ALA A 97 -12.11 -3.24 -17.78
N ASN A 98 -11.53 -4.37 -18.19
CA ASN A 98 -10.12 -4.45 -18.53
C ASN A 98 -9.92 -4.40 -20.05
N ALA A 99 -8.84 -3.79 -20.50
CA ALA A 99 -8.18 -4.04 -21.78
C ALA A 99 -6.80 -4.65 -21.49
N LEU A 100 -6.45 -5.74 -22.17
CA LEU A 100 -5.15 -6.43 -22.04
C LEU A 100 -4.24 -6.20 -23.23
N ALA A 101 -4.77 -5.65 -24.32
CA ALA A 101 -4.05 -5.41 -25.56
C ALA A 101 -4.49 -4.08 -26.21
N ARG A 102 -3.64 -3.58 -27.11
CA ARG A 102 -3.87 -2.34 -27.84
C ARG A 102 -5.19 -2.36 -28.62
N GLU A 103 -5.52 -3.49 -29.23
CA GLU A 103 -6.73 -3.69 -30.01
C GLU A 103 -7.99 -3.52 -29.14
N GLU A 104 -7.97 -3.98 -27.89
CA GLU A 104 -9.09 -3.84 -26.95
C GLU A 104 -9.28 -2.39 -26.51
N ALA A 105 -8.19 -1.62 -26.36
CA ALA A 105 -8.25 -0.18 -26.10
C ALA A 105 -8.83 0.60 -27.29
N LEU A 106 -8.44 0.25 -28.53
CA LEU A 106 -9.04 0.81 -29.74
C LEU A 106 -10.53 0.45 -29.88
N GLU A 107 -10.91 -0.77 -29.53
CA GLU A 107 -12.30 -1.20 -29.54
C GLU A 107 -13.13 -0.43 -28.50
N PHE A 108 -12.55 -0.15 -27.33
CA PHE A 108 -13.17 0.71 -26.32
C PHE A 108 -13.48 2.11 -26.89
N ASP A 109 -12.51 2.78 -27.53
CA ASP A 109 -12.72 4.09 -28.16
C ASP A 109 -13.79 4.04 -29.26
N ALA A 110 -13.73 3.03 -30.14
CA ALA A 110 -14.75 2.83 -31.17
C ALA A 110 -16.15 2.63 -30.59
N ARG A 111 -16.27 1.92 -29.46
CA ARG A 111 -17.53 1.72 -28.74
C ARG A 111 -18.03 3.01 -28.09
N VAL A 112 -17.14 3.79 -27.48
CA VAL A 112 -17.47 5.12 -26.92
C VAL A 112 -18.01 6.03 -28.02
N LYS A 113 -17.30 6.17 -29.14
CA LYS A 113 -17.73 6.99 -30.29
C LYS A 113 -19.08 6.56 -30.84
N ARG A 114 -19.29 5.26 -31.05
CA ARG A 114 -20.57 4.70 -31.53
C ARG A 114 -21.73 5.02 -30.59
N GLN A 115 -21.54 4.90 -29.29
CA GLN A 115 -22.59 5.20 -28.29
C GLN A 115 -22.88 6.70 -28.17
N LEU A 116 -21.89 7.55 -28.47
CA LEU A 116 -22.05 9.00 -28.51
C LEU A 116 -22.54 9.53 -29.87
N ALA A 117 -22.70 8.66 -30.86
CA ALA A 117 -23.02 8.98 -32.25
C ALA A 117 -21.98 9.91 -32.93
N LEU A 118 -20.70 9.74 -32.56
CA LEU A 118 -19.58 10.47 -33.15
C LEU A 118 -19.04 9.74 -34.38
N GLY A 119 -18.57 10.49 -35.37
CA GLY A 119 -17.86 9.97 -36.53
C GLY A 119 -16.52 9.32 -36.17
N PRO A 120 -15.99 8.42 -37.03
CA PRO A 120 -14.77 7.65 -36.73
C PRO A 120 -13.52 8.53 -36.55
N LYS A 121 -13.49 9.70 -37.21
CA LYS A 121 -12.39 10.68 -37.15
C LYS A 121 -12.54 11.71 -36.03
N GLU A 122 -13.72 11.78 -35.39
CA GLU A 122 -13.89 12.68 -34.24
C GLU A 122 -13.07 12.16 -33.07
N LYS A 123 -12.49 13.07 -32.29
CA LYS A 123 -11.68 12.73 -31.12
C LYS A 123 -12.51 12.83 -29.85
N VAL A 124 -12.26 11.90 -28.93
CA VAL A 124 -12.78 11.94 -27.57
C VAL A 124 -11.60 12.27 -26.66
N GLU A 125 -11.76 13.27 -25.80
CA GLU A 125 -10.77 13.55 -24.76
C GLU A 125 -10.85 12.50 -23.66
N TYR A 126 -9.69 12.00 -23.26
CA TYR A 126 -9.53 11.09 -22.13
C TYR A 126 -8.64 11.72 -21.07
N VAL A 127 -8.83 11.32 -19.82
CA VAL A 127 -7.86 11.51 -18.75
C VAL A 127 -7.19 10.16 -18.50
N GLY A 128 -5.87 10.14 -18.63
CA GLY A 128 -5.02 8.99 -18.30
C GLY A 128 -4.53 9.12 -16.87
N GLU A 129 -4.68 8.04 -16.10
CA GLU A 129 -4.24 7.98 -14.70
C GLU A 129 -3.48 6.67 -14.45
N PRO A 130 -2.45 6.64 -13.59
CA PRO A 130 -1.82 5.39 -13.22
C PRO A 130 -2.81 4.48 -12.51
N LYS A 131 -2.88 3.20 -12.90
CA LYS A 131 -3.72 2.22 -12.23
C LYS A 131 -2.98 1.67 -11.02
N MET A 132 -3.19 2.30 -9.88
CA MET A 132 -2.62 1.92 -8.59
C MET A 132 -3.10 0.55 -8.15
N ASP A 133 -2.21 -0.29 -7.61
CA ASP A 133 -2.59 -1.56 -6.99
C ASP A 133 -2.68 -1.44 -5.47
N GLY A 134 -3.87 -1.10 -4.97
CA GLY A 134 -4.11 -0.89 -3.55
C GLY A 134 -5.52 -1.28 -3.10
N LEU A 135 -6.02 -0.52 -2.12
CA LEU A 135 -7.36 -0.65 -1.57
C LEU A 135 -8.17 0.61 -1.89
N ALA A 136 -9.20 0.44 -2.69
CA ALA A 136 -10.19 1.49 -2.95
C ALA A 136 -10.95 1.86 -1.67
N VAL A 137 -11.00 3.16 -1.40
CA VAL A 137 -11.69 3.78 -0.25
C VAL A 137 -12.47 5.01 -0.69
N GLU A 138 -13.50 5.34 0.09
CA GLU A 138 -14.26 6.59 -0.02
C GLU A 138 -14.21 7.33 1.31
N LEU A 139 -13.91 8.63 1.26
CA LEU A 139 -13.84 9.51 2.40
C LEU A 139 -14.88 10.61 2.25
N ILE A 140 -15.74 10.74 3.26
CA ILE A 140 -16.82 11.71 3.28
C ILE A 140 -16.37 12.89 4.15
N TYR A 141 -16.33 14.07 3.53
CA TYR A 141 -16.06 15.33 4.20
C TYR A 141 -17.33 16.18 4.21
N GLU A 142 -17.71 16.63 5.39
CA GLU A 142 -18.82 17.57 5.61
C GLU A 142 -18.26 18.86 6.20
N ASP A 143 -18.56 19.99 5.56
CA ASP A 143 -18.03 21.32 5.90
C ASP A 143 -16.50 21.32 6.06
N GLY A 144 -15.83 20.57 5.19
CA GLY A 144 -14.38 20.39 5.17
C GLY A 144 -13.82 19.42 6.20
N ILE A 145 -14.62 18.81 7.08
CA ILE A 145 -14.14 17.88 8.12
C ILE A 145 -14.38 16.43 7.71
N LEU A 146 -13.36 15.57 7.89
CA LEU A 146 -13.49 14.13 7.67
C LEU A 146 -14.44 13.50 8.69
N VAL A 147 -15.63 13.11 8.23
CA VAL A 147 -16.67 12.50 9.08
C VAL A 147 -16.67 10.99 9.00
N LYS A 148 -16.46 10.41 7.81
CA LYS A 148 -16.54 8.95 7.57
C LYS A 148 -15.53 8.51 6.53
N GLY A 149 -15.08 7.27 6.64
CA GLY A 149 -14.23 6.61 5.67
C GLY A 149 -14.59 5.13 5.54
N ALA A 150 -14.79 4.67 4.31
CA ALA A 150 -15.24 3.32 4.03
C ALA A 150 -14.35 2.61 3.00
N THR A 151 -14.17 1.30 3.15
CA THR A 151 -13.64 0.46 2.07
C THR A 151 -14.67 0.34 0.95
N ARG A 152 -14.28 -0.10 -0.25
CA ARG A 152 -15.24 -0.38 -1.33
C ARG A 152 -16.28 -1.46 -0.98
N GLY A 153 -15.89 -2.46 -0.20
CA GLY A 153 -16.68 -3.68 0.04
C GLY A 153 -17.16 -4.33 -1.26
N ASP A 154 -18.49 -4.51 -1.38
CA ASP A 154 -19.14 -5.07 -2.57
C ASP A 154 -19.46 -4.04 -3.67
N GLY A 155 -19.13 -2.77 -3.43
CA GLY A 155 -19.41 -1.62 -4.29
C GLY A 155 -20.62 -0.81 -3.86
N GLU A 156 -21.57 -1.37 -3.11
CA GLU A 156 -22.68 -0.64 -2.50
C GLU A 156 -22.45 -0.37 -1.02
N VAL A 157 -21.87 -1.34 -0.31
CA VAL A 157 -21.63 -1.28 1.13
C VAL A 157 -20.18 -1.64 1.42
N GLY A 158 -19.52 -0.73 2.10
CA GLY A 158 -18.15 -0.82 2.60
C GLY A 158 -18.06 -1.10 4.09
N GLU A 159 -16.88 -1.47 4.55
CA GLU A 159 -16.55 -1.51 5.98
C GLU A 159 -16.20 -0.10 6.46
N ASP A 160 -16.70 0.30 7.63
CA ASP A 160 -16.31 1.55 8.29
C ASP A 160 -14.87 1.43 8.82
N VAL A 161 -13.94 2.08 8.14
CA VAL A 161 -12.52 2.12 8.47
C VAL A 161 -12.06 3.56 8.77
N THR A 162 -12.99 4.40 9.24
CA THR A 162 -12.75 5.84 9.46
C THR A 162 -11.53 6.06 10.36
N GLN A 163 -11.43 5.34 11.48
CA GLN A 163 -10.33 5.51 12.43
C GLN A 163 -8.98 5.09 11.85
N ASN A 164 -8.94 4.02 11.05
CA ASN A 164 -7.73 3.56 10.36
C ASN A 164 -7.29 4.56 9.29
N LEU A 165 -8.25 5.14 8.54
CA LEU A 165 -7.93 6.15 7.52
C LEU A 165 -7.40 7.45 8.14
N LYS A 166 -7.88 7.85 9.33
CA LYS A 166 -7.32 9.00 10.06
C LYS A 166 -5.82 8.86 10.37
N THR A 167 -5.31 7.62 10.47
CA THR A 167 -3.88 7.39 10.73
C THR A 167 -3.01 7.56 9.49
N VAL A 168 -3.58 7.57 8.29
CA VAL A 168 -2.85 7.77 7.03
C VAL A 168 -2.51 9.26 6.91
N ARG A 169 -1.23 9.59 6.97
CA ARG A 169 -0.76 10.98 7.12
C ARG A 169 -1.07 11.88 5.92
N SER A 170 -1.12 11.31 4.72
CA SER A 170 -1.51 12.02 3.49
C SER A 170 -3.01 12.27 3.34
N ILE A 171 -3.84 11.72 4.25
CA ILE A 171 -5.27 12.03 4.32
C ILE A 171 -5.44 13.23 5.27
N PRO A 172 -5.85 14.42 4.78
CA PRO A 172 -6.15 15.55 5.66
C PRO A 172 -7.38 15.27 6.53
N LEU A 173 -7.35 15.65 7.80
CA LEU A 173 -8.55 15.58 8.66
C LEU A 173 -9.51 16.75 8.39
N ARG A 174 -8.95 17.88 7.93
CA ARG A 174 -9.66 19.08 7.53
C ARG A 174 -9.16 19.52 6.14
N LEU A 175 -10.09 19.76 5.23
CA LEU A 175 -9.83 20.29 3.89
C LEU A 175 -9.57 21.80 3.94
N THR A 176 -9.10 22.34 2.82
CA THR A 176 -8.95 23.80 2.67
C THR A 176 -10.30 24.51 2.73
N LYS A 177 -10.29 25.82 2.99
CA LYS A 177 -11.52 26.63 3.12
C LYS A 177 -12.35 26.70 1.83
N ASP A 178 -11.73 26.43 0.69
CA ASP A 178 -12.37 26.45 -0.63
C ASP A 178 -12.99 25.09 -1.00
N ALA A 179 -12.92 24.10 -0.10
CA ALA A 179 -13.50 22.79 -0.32
C ALA A 179 -15.03 22.86 -0.40
N PRO A 180 -15.68 21.96 -1.18
CA PRO A 180 -17.12 21.85 -1.22
C PRO A 180 -17.73 21.55 0.16
N ARG A 181 -19.01 21.90 0.33
CA ARG A 181 -19.76 21.66 1.57
C ARG A 181 -19.86 20.17 1.89
N LEU A 182 -20.12 19.36 0.87
CA LEU A 182 -20.06 17.90 0.94
C LEU A 182 -19.13 17.42 -0.16
N LEU A 183 -18.17 16.59 0.21
CA LEU A 183 -17.26 15.94 -0.72
C LEU A 183 -17.07 14.47 -0.35
N GLU A 184 -17.57 13.57 -1.19
CA GLU A 184 -17.25 12.14 -1.14
C GLU A 184 -16.03 11.87 -2.02
N ALA A 185 -14.83 11.92 -1.45
CA ALA A 185 -13.58 11.73 -2.19
C ALA A 185 -13.22 10.24 -2.30
N ARG A 186 -12.92 9.77 -3.51
CA ARG A 186 -12.50 8.38 -3.77
C ARG A 186 -11.01 8.30 -4.05
N GLY A 187 -10.36 7.34 -3.43
CA GLY A 187 -8.93 7.14 -3.57
C GLY A 187 -8.51 5.69 -3.40
N GLU A 188 -7.24 5.45 -3.69
CA GLU A 188 -6.60 4.15 -3.52
C GLU A 188 -5.54 4.27 -2.44
N VAL A 189 -5.74 3.59 -1.31
CA VAL A 189 -4.71 3.45 -0.29
C VAL A 189 -3.73 2.39 -0.74
N PHE A 190 -2.44 2.70 -0.71
CA PHE A 190 -1.38 1.79 -1.10
C PHE A 190 -0.25 1.78 -0.06
N LEU A 191 0.60 0.76 -0.15
CA LEU A 191 1.81 0.66 0.65
C LEU A 191 3.01 0.86 -0.29
N PRO A 192 3.87 1.88 -0.04
CA PRO A 192 5.08 2.06 -0.83
C PRO A 192 5.97 0.81 -0.85
N LEU A 193 6.70 0.57 -1.95
CA LEU A 193 7.44 -0.68 -2.17
C LEU A 193 8.57 -0.89 -1.17
N ASP A 194 9.30 0.17 -0.82
CA ASP A 194 10.32 0.14 0.22
C ASP A 194 9.75 -0.21 1.60
N ALA A 195 8.61 0.39 1.96
CA ALA A 195 7.88 0.11 3.18
C ALA A 195 7.35 -1.33 3.22
N PHE A 196 6.80 -1.82 2.10
CA PHE A 196 6.36 -3.20 1.95
C PHE A 196 7.51 -4.19 2.18
N ARG A 197 8.67 -3.95 1.54
CA ARG A 197 9.87 -4.77 1.73
C ARG A 197 10.33 -4.76 3.19
N LYS A 198 10.30 -3.60 3.85
CA LYS A 198 10.62 -3.47 5.27
C LYS A 198 9.64 -4.24 6.15
N LEU A 199 8.34 -4.08 5.91
CA LEU A 199 7.29 -4.77 6.66
C LEU A 199 7.41 -6.29 6.54
N ASN A 200 7.66 -6.82 5.34
CA ASN A 200 7.87 -8.25 5.16
C ASN A 200 9.15 -8.73 5.84
N ARG A 201 10.25 -7.99 5.81
CA ARG A 201 11.43 -8.30 6.63
C ARG A 201 11.05 -8.38 8.10
N GLU A 202 10.40 -7.36 8.67
CA GLU A 202 9.96 -7.35 10.07
C GLU A 202 8.97 -8.48 10.45
N ARG A 203 8.22 -9.01 9.48
CA ARG A 203 7.31 -10.16 9.67
C ARG A 203 8.03 -11.49 9.59
N GLU A 204 8.87 -11.69 8.58
CA GLU A 204 9.79 -12.84 8.46
C GLU A 204 10.58 -12.97 9.76
N GLU A 205 11.03 -11.81 10.20
CA GLU A 205 11.66 -11.64 11.46
C GLU A 205 10.77 -12.25 12.58
N ARG A 206 9.56 -11.76 12.79
CA ARG A 206 8.70 -12.26 13.88
C ARG A 206 8.15 -13.68 13.65
N GLY A 207 8.57 -14.39 12.59
CA GLY A 207 8.03 -15.69 12.22
C GLY A 207 6.58 -15.61 11.76
N GLU A 208 6.10 -14.42 11.39
CA GLU A 208 4.76 -14.17 10.89
C GLU A 208 4.68 -14.46 9.39
N PRO A 209 3.52 -14.89 8.86
CA PRO A 209 3.32 -15.03 7.42
C PRO A 209 3.57 -13.71 6.69
N LEU A 210 4.32 -13.79 5.58
CA LEU A 210 4.61 -12.64 4.72
C LEU A 210 3.36 -12.22 3.94
N PHE A 211 3.29 -10.94 3.61
CA PHE A 211 2.31 -10.47 2.64
C PHE A 211 2.77 -10.82 1.23
N ALA A 212 1.86 -11.38 0.43
CA ALA A 212 2.15 -11.79 -0.94
C ALA A 212 2.45 -10.60 -1.86
N ASN A 213 1.74 -9.48 -1.70
CA ASN A 213 1.92 -8.27 -2.50
C ASN A 213 1.56 -7.00 -1.69
N PRO A 214 2.03 -5.81 -2.13
CA PRO A 214 1.69 -4.51 -1.57
C PRO A 214 0.19 -4.28 -1.38
N ARG A 215 -0.65 -4.69 -2.35
CA ARG A 215 -2.12 -4.58 -2.26
C ARG A 215 -2.69 -5.27 -1.02
N ASN A 216 -2.33 -6.52 -0.80
CA ASN A 216 -2.78 -7.32 0.35
C ASN A 216 -2.21 -6.76 1.66
N ALA A 217 -0.97 -6.27 1.64
CA ALA A 217 -0.38 -5.59 2.78
C ALA A 217 -1.16 -4.31 3.13
N ALA A 218 -1.50 -3.47 2.15
CA ALA A 218 -2.28 -2.25 2.36
C ALA A 218 -3.70 -2.56 2.89
N ALA A 219 -4.40 -3.51 2.26
CA ALA A 219 -5.74 -3.93 2.68
C ALA A 219 -5.73 -4.49 4.12
N GLY A 220 -4.78 -5.39 4.42
CA GLY A 220 -4.59 -5.93 5.77
C GLY A 220 -4.14 -4.88 6.78
N SER A 221 -3.55 -3.77 6.34
CA SER A 221 -3.13 -2.65 7.20
C SER A 221 -4.28 -1.75 7.58
N ILE A 222 -5.17 -1.45 6.64
CA ILE A 222 -6.38 -0.67 6.92
C ILE A 222 -7.38 -1.47 7.74
N ARG A 223 -7.49 -2.79 7.52
CA ARG A 223 -8.43 -3.67 8.23
C ARG A 223 -7.88 -4.18 9.56
N GLN A 224 -7.38 -3.27 10.41
CA GLN A 224 -6.95 -3.59 11.77
C GLN A 224 -7.97 -3.07 12.79
N LEU A 225 -8.46 -3.93 13.67
CA LEU A 225 -9.38 -3.52 14.74
C LEU A 225 -8.75 -2.49 15.69
N ASP A 226 -7.43 -2.53 15.83
CA ASP A 226 -6.67 -1.51 16.54
C ASP A 226 -6.00 -0.54 15.54
N PRO A 227 -6.49 0.71 15.43
CA PRO A 227 -5.92 1.72 14.52
C PRO A 227 -4.45 2.02 14.80
N ARG A 228 -3.94 1.76 16.02
CA ARG A 228 -2.52 1.94 16.34
C ARG A 228 -1.62 1.01 15.54
N VAL A 229 -2.14 -0.17 15.14
CA VAL A 229 -1.42 -1.09 14.24
C VAL A 229 -1.35 -0.50 12.83
N THR A 230 -2.43 0.14 12.35
CA THR A 230 -2.42 0.87 11.07
C THR A 230 -1.47 2.05 11.11
N ALA A 231 -1.47 2.82 12.20
CA ALA A 231 -0.59 3.99 12.38
C ALA A 231 0.90 3.63 12.32
N GLY A 232 1.28 2.41 12.73
CA GLY A 232 2.65 1.91 12.63
C GLY A 232 3.08 1.50 11.21
N ARG A 233 2.17 1.56 10.23
CA ARG A 233 2.44 1.16 8.83
C ARG A 233 2.39 2.41 7.95
N PRO A 234 3.43 2.70 7.16
CA PRO A 234 3.53 3.93 6.38
C PRO A 234 2.69 3.83 5.10
N LEU A 235 1.38 3.81 5.26
CA LEU A 235 0.42 3.84 4.16
C LEU A 235 0.39 5.23 3.51
N ASP A 236 0.05 5.27 2.24
CA ASP A 236 -0.16 6.50 1.47
C ASP A 236 -1.43 6.36 0.60
N ILE A 237 -1.90 7.46 0.01
CA ILE A 237 -3.12 7.49 -0.80
C ILE A 237 -2.98 8.40 -2.00
N PHE A 238 -3.61 8.03 -3.10
CA PHE A 238 -3.94 8.96 -4.19
C PHE A 238 -5.44 8.99 -4.43
N PHE A 239 -6.00 10.18 -4.56
CA PHE A 239 -7.39 10.41 -4.91
C PHE A 239 -7.55 10.48 -6.43
N TYR A 240 -8.56 9.79 -6.96
CA TYR A 240 -8.77 9.57 -8.40
C TYR A 240 -10.19 9.91 -8.87
N GLY A 241 -11.06 10.35 -7.98
CA GLY A 241 -12.45 10.67 -8.32
C GLY A 241 -13.27 11.08 -7.12
N ALA A 242 -14.56 11.29 -7.37
CA ALA A 242 -15.52 11.70 -6.35
C ALA A 242 -16.86 10.99 -6.55
N GLY A 243 -17.59 10.80 -5.44
CA GLY A 243 -19.01 10.48 -5.41
C GLY A 243 -19.82 11.78 -5.49
N VAL A 244 -20.63 12.05 -4.46
CA VAL A 244 -21.39 13.30 -4.34
C VAL A 244 -20.46 14.48 -4.05
N ILE A 245 -20.72 15.60 -4.74
CA ILE A 245 -20.12 16.90 -4.50
C ILE A 245 -21.26 17.92 -4.37
N GLU A 246 -21.30 18.66 -3.27
CA GLU A 246 -22.24 19.76 -3.08
C GLU A 246 -21.49 21.08 -2.85
N GLY A 247 -21.86 22.12 -3.60
CA GLY A 247 -21.19 23.43 -3.57
C GLY A 247 -20.15 23.62 -4.68
N ALA A 248 -19.92 22.60 -5.52
CA ALA A 248 -19.14 22.71 -6.74
C ALA A 248 -19.74 21.81 -7.84
N ALA A 249 -19.56 22.19 -9.10
CA ALA A 249 -20.08 21.45 -10.25
C ALA A 249 -19.01 21.39 -11.36
N PRO A 250 -17.97 20.54 -11.21
CA PRO A 250 -17.00 20.33 -12.28
C PRO A 250 -17.74 19.82 -13.53
N SER A 251 -17.27 20.23 -14.70
CA SER A 251 -17.78 19.82 -16.00
C SER A 251 -16.97 18.66 -16.59
N THR A 252 -15.71 18.56 -16.19
CA THR A 252 -14.77 17.51 -16.60
C THR A 252 -14.20 16.72 -15.44
N HIS A 253 -13.71 15.52 -15.73
CA HIS A 253 -13.00 14.68 -14.78
C HIS A 253 -11.68 15.33 -14.35
N LEU A 254 -10.97 15.98 -15.28
CA LEU A 254 -9.77 16.73 -14.95
C LEU A 254 -10.05 17.88 -13.96
N GLU A 255 -11.13 18.64 -14.17
CA GLU A 255 -11.58 19.67 -13.20
C GLU A 255 -11.94 19.07 -11.84
N THR A 256 -12.48 17.85 -11.82
CA THR A 256 -12.76 17.13 -10.56
C THR A 256 -11.45 16.83 -9.83
N LEU A 257 -10.43 16.31 -10.51
CA LEU A 257 -9.12 16.05 -9.90
C LEU A 257 -8.44 17.35 -9.41
N GLU A 258 -8.55 18.44 -10.18
CA GLU A 258 -8.05 19.75 -9.74
C GLU A 258 -8.80 20.30 -8.52
N LEU A 259 -10.11 20.07 -8.42
CA LEU A 259 -10.89 20.40 -7.23
C LEU A 259 -10.41 19.60 -6.00
N LEU A 260 -10.16 18.29 -6.15
CA LEU A 260 -9.62 17.46 -5.07
C LEU A 260 -8.26 18.01 -4.61
N LYS A 261 -7.37 18.32 -5.56
CA LYS A 261 -6.05 18.89 -5.29
C LYS A 261 -6.13 20.23 -4.55
N LYS A 262 -6.97 21.16 -5.02
CA LYS A 262 -7.22 22.46 -4.36
C LYS A 262 -7.84 22.32 -2.97
N SER A 263 -8.59 21.24 -2.74
CA SER A 263 -9.16 20.91 -1.43
C SER A 263 -8.12 20.36 -0.44
N GLY A 264 -6.86 20.17 -0.87
CA GLY A 264 -5.78 19.63 -0.04
C GLY A 264 -5.57 18.12 -0.16
N LEU A 265 -6.23 17.46 -1.11
CA LEU A 265 -6.12 16.01 -1.32
C LEU A 265 -4.98 15.68 -2.28
N LYS A 266 -4.28 14.57 -2.01
CA LYS A 266 -3.16 14.08 -2.82
C LYS A 266 -3.65 13.42 -4.11
N VAL A 267 -3.41 14.06 -5.25
CA VAL A 267 -3.70 13.51 -6.58
C VAL A 267 -2.40 13.04 -7.24
N ASN A 268 -2.45 11.96 -8.01
CA ASN A 268 -1.25 11.40 -8.63
C ASN A 268 -0.62 12.42 -9.62
N PRO A 269 0.71 12.66 -9.57
CA PRO A 269 1.35 13.66 -10.42
C PRO A 269 1.43 13.27 -11.91
N PHE A 270 1.17 12.00 -12.25
CA PHE A 270 1.24 11.49 -13.62
C PHE A 270 -0.11 11.52 -14.35
N VAL A 271 -1.14 12.16 -13.78
CA VAL A 271 -2.41 12.38 -14.48
C VAL A 271 -2.19 13.24 -15.73
N LYS A 272 -2.72 12.83 -16.89
CA LYS A 272 -2.61 13.58 -18.15
C LYS A 272 -3.96 13.67 -18.88
N LEU A 273 -4.19 14.82 -19.52
CA LEU A 273 -5.23 14.98 -20.54
C LEU A 273 -4.71 14.43 -21.88
N LEU A 274 -5.54 13.69 -22.58
CA LEU A 274 -5.19 12.92 -23.78
C LEU A 274 -6.21 13.18 -24.88
N ASN A 275 -5.76 13.61 -26.06
CA ASN A 275 -6.60 13.98 -27.19
C ASN A 275 -6.78 12.82 -28.17
N GLY A 276 -7.57 11.84 -27.74
CA GLY A 276 -7.93 10.64 -28.50
C GLY A 276 -7.21 9.39 -28.04
N ILE A 277 -7.54 8.27 -28.68
CA ILE A 277 -7.05 6.95 -28.27
C ILE A 277 -5.56 6.74 -28.54
N ASP A 278 -4.99 7.39 -29.56
CA ASP A 278 -3.56 7.24 -29.88
C ASP A 278 -2.68 7.80 -28.74
N GLU A 279 -2.97 9.02 -28.25
CA GLU A 279 -2.29 9.59 -27.09
C GLU A 279 -2.52 8.75 -25.81
N ALA A 280 -3.67 8.06 -25.71
CA ALA A 280 -3.96 7.18 -24.59
C ALA A 280 -3.14 5.87 -24.62
N VAL A 281 -2.83 5.36 -25.80
CA VAL A 281 -1.90 4.23 -25.96
C VAL A 281 -0.48 4.68 -25.65
N GLU A 282 -0.05 5.85 -26.13
CA GLU A 282 1.27 6.40 -25.81
C GLU A 282 1.44 6.63 -24.30
N TYR A 283 0.38 7.11 -23.63
CA TYR A 283 0.36 7.26 -22.17
C TYR A 283 0.51 5.91 -21.45
N HIS A 284 -0.18 4.86 -21.92
CA HIS A 284 -0.03 3.52 -21.38
C HIS A 284 1.43 3.05 -21.47
N ASP A 285 2.06 3.20 -22.64
CA ASP A 285 3.43 2.75 -22.89
C ASP A 285 4.44 3.56 -22.06
N GLU A 286 4.22 4.87 -21.89
CA GLU A 286 5.00 5.70 -20.98
C GLU A 286 4.90 5.19 -19.53
N MET A 287 3.68 4.90 -19.05
CA MET A 287 3.48 4.41 -17.69
C MET A 287 4.08 3.02 -17.47
N GLU A 288 4.03 2.16 -18.48
CA GLU A 288 4.69 0.84 -18.44
C GLU A 288 6.21 0.99 -18.30
N SER A 289 6.81 1.91 -19.07
CA SER A 289 8.25 2.19 -18.99
C SER A 289 8.68 2.76 -17.64
N ARG A 290 7.81 3.51 -16.96
CA ARG A 290 8.07 4.12 -15.64
C ARG A 290 7.85 3.16 -14.48
N ARG A 291 7.15 2.04 -14.69
CA ARG A 291 6.69 1.10 -13.66
C ARG A 291 7.75 0.77 -12.61
N ASP A 292 8.97 0.45 -13.05
CA ASP A 292 10.07 0.04 -12.15
C ASP A 292 10.75 1.22 -11.42
N SER A 293 10.48 2.47 -11.81
CA SER A 293 11.08 3.66 -11.18
C SER A 293 10.21 4.28 -10.07
N LEU A 294 8.96 3.85 -9.94
CA LEU A 294 8.03 4.36 -8.94
C LEU A 294 8.12 3.56 -7.64
N ASN A 295 7.96 4.25 -6.50
CA ASN A 295 7.96 3.59 -5.19
C ASN A 295 6.59 3.00 -4.81
N TYR A 296 5.75 2.69 -5.79
CA TYR A 296 4.44 2.08 -5.60
C TYR A 296 4.09 1.20 -6.80
N GLU A 297 3.26 0.18 -6.56
CA GLU A 297 2.88 -0.80 -7.59
C GLU A 297 1.81 -0.24 -8.53
N LEU A 298 1.99 -0.48 -9.83
CA LEU A 298 1.04 -0.17 -10.88
C LEU A 298 0.76 -1.43 -11.72
N ASP A 299 -0.51 -1.70 -12.00
CA ASP A 299 -0.91 -2.82 -12.88
C ASP A 299 -1.45 -2.36 -14.24
N GLY A 300 -1.36 -1.06 -14.55
CA GLY A 300 -1.74 -0.49 -15.84
C GLY A 300 -1.96 1.01 -15.82
N ALA A 301 -2.73 1.47 -16.81
CA ALA A 301 -3.32 2.80 -16.88
C ALA A 301 -4.85 2.71 -16.79
N VAL A 302 -5.48 3.75 -16.25
CA VAL A 302 -6.92 3.96 -16.34
C VAL A 302 -7.19 5.06 -17.34
N LEU A 303 -8.02 4.79 -18.33
CA LEU A 303 -8.48 5.77 -19.31
C LEU A 303 -9.93 6.11 -19.00
N LYS A 304 -10.23 7.39 -18.77
CA LYS A 304 -11.60 7.88 -18.47
C LYS A 304 -11.97 8.96 -19.47
N VAL A 305 -13.17 8.90 -20.07
CA VAL A 305 -13.69 10.01 -20.88
C VAL A 305 -13.72 11.28 -20.05
N ASN A 306 -13.10 12.37 -20.53
CA ASN A 306 -12.90 13.58 -19.73
C ASN A 306 -14.21 14.29 -19.39
N SER A 307 -15.15 14.43 -20.34
CA SER A 307 -16.41 15.14 -20.09
C SER A 307 -17.37 14.35 -19.20
N LEU A 308 -17.78 14.91 -18.06
CA LEU A 308 -18.74 14.27 -17.14
C LEU A 308 -20.16 14.17 -17.75
N GLN A 309 -20.51 15.07 -18.67
CA GLN A 309 -21.77 14.96 -19.41
C GLN A 309 -21.77 13.75 -20.34
N LEU A 310 -20.64 13.49 -21.01
CA LEU A 310 -20.48 12.29 -21.84
C LEU A 310 -20.45 11.02 -21.00
N GLN A 311 -19.80 11.04 -19.82
CA GLN A 311 -19.84 9.90 -18.88
C GLN A 311 -21.29 9.56 -18.47
N LYS A 312 -22.11 10.57 -18.15
CA LYS A 312 -23.55 10.39 -17.83
C LYS A 312 -24.33 9.77 -18.99
N ARG A 313 -24.09 10.23 -20.23
CA ARG A 313 -24.73 9.69 -21.45
C ARG A 313 -24.33 8.23 -21.72
N LEU A 314 -23.06 7.89 -21.50
CA LEU A 314 -22.52 6.54 -21.69
C LEU A 314 -23.03 5.57 -20.61
N GLY A 315 -23.17 6.05 -19.37
CA GLY A 315 -23.70 5.27 -18.26
C GLY A 315 -22.82 4.07 -17.87
N VAL A 316 -23.45 3.07 -17.26
CA VAL A 316 -22.82 1.88 -16.68
C VAL A 316 -23.43 0.63 -17.32
N ILE A 317 -22.64 -0.43 -17.52
CA ILE A 317 -23.12 -1.76 -17.91
C ILE A 317 -22.85 -2.75 -16.77
N THR A 318 -23.91 -3.37 -16.25
CA THR A 318 -23.85 -4.35 -15.14
C THR A 318 -23.14 -3.82 -13.89
N ARG A 319 -21.80 -3.81 -13.88
CA ARG A 319 -20.92 -3.35 -12.78
C ARG A 319 -19.68 -2.60 -13.25
N SER A 320 -19.64 -2.12 -14.50
CA SER A 320 -18.52 -1.34 -15.03
C SER A 320 -18.97 -0.13 -15.86
N PRO A 321 -18.29 1.02 -15.74
CA PRO A 321 -18.63 2.21 -16.51
C PRO A 321 -18.31 2.01 -17.99
N ARG A 322 -19.18 2.49 -18.89
CA ARG A 322 -18.89 2.45 -20.33
C ARG A 322 -17.88 3.51 -20.77
N TRP A 323 -17.62 4.47 -19.90
CA TRP A 323 -16.79 5.65 -20.13
C TRP A 323 -15.38 5.53 -19.55
N ALA A 324 -15.03 4.40 -18.92
CA ALA A 324 -13.68 4.15 -18.43
C ALA A 324 -13.25 2.71 -18.61
N ILE A 325 -11.95 2.51 -18.80
CA ILE A 325 -11.32 1.20 -18.96
C ILE A 325 -9.98 1.16 -18.22
N ALA A 326 -9.69 0.01 -17.60
CA ALA A 326 -8.37 -0.32 -17.07
C ALA A 326 -7.55 -0.98 -18.18
N TYR A 327 -6.67 -0.22 -18.80
CA TYR A 327 -5.73 -0.74 -19.79
C TYR A 327 -4.50 -1.29 -19.04
N LYS A 328 -4.48 -2.60 -18.83
CA LYS A 328 -3.49 -3.28 -18.00
C LYS A 328 -2.19 -3.52 -18.75
N PHE A 329 -1.08 -3.45 -18.02
CA PHE A 329 0.20 -3.90 -18.53
C PHE A 329 0.17 -5.39 -18.80
N ALA A 330 0.96 -5.83 -19.77
CA ALA A 330 1.21 -7.24 -19.95
C ALA A 330 1.86 -7.79 -18.66
N PRO A 331 1.32 -8.87 -18.05
CA PRO A 331 2.00 -9.50 -16.93
C PRO A 331 3.38 -9.96 -17.42
N LYS A 332 4.44 -9.50 -16.74
CA LYS A 332 5.83 -9.93 -17.00
C LYS A 332 5.95 -11.39 -16.55
N GLN A 333 5.64 -12.31 -17.45
CA GLN A 333 5.71 -13.75 -17.25
C GLN A 333 6.73 -14.33 -18.21
N GLU A 334 7.54 -15.26 -17.71
CA GLU A 334 8.40 -16.06 -18.58
C GLU A 334 8.32 -17.52 -18.16
N MET A 335 8.64 -18.40 -19.10
CA MET A 335 8.87 -19.80 -18.80
C MET A 335 10.34 -20.02 -18.51
N THR A 336 10.63 -20.77 -17.45
CA THR A 336 11.99 -21.23 -17.15
C THR A 336 11.94 -22.60 -16.49
N ARG A 337 13.09 -23.25 -16.39
CA ARG A 337 13.20 -24.57 -15.77
C ARG A 337 13.59 -24.46 -14.30
N VAL A 338 12.93 -25.22 -13.44
CA VAL A 338 13.36 -25.43 -12.06
C VAL A 338 14.57 -26.38 -12.09
N LYS A 339 15.77 -25.88 -11.81
CA LYS A 339 16.97 -26.73 -11.66
C LYS A 339 16.86 -27.64 -10.45
N ARG A 340 16.45 -27.07 -9.32
CA ARG A 340 16.26 -27.75 -8.04
C ARG A 340 15.41 -26.87 -7.12
N ILE A 341 14.90 -27.47 -6.06
CA ILE A 341 14.24 -26.74 -4.97
C ILE A 341 15.18 -26.80 -3.76
N GLU A 342 15.59 -25.64 -3.28
CA GLU A 342 16.37 -25.49 -2.06
C GLU A 342 15.45 -25.14 -0.89
N VAL A 343 15.87 -25.48 0.32
CA VAL A 343 15.18 -25.08 1.54
C VAL A 343 15.98 -24.00 2.23
N GLY A 344 15.44 -22.78 2.22
CA GLY A 344 15.94 -21.70 3.05
C GLY A 344 15.54 -21.94 4.50
N VAL A 345 16.44 -21.65 5.44
CA VAL A 345 16.15 -21.67 6.87
C VAL A 345 16.14 -20.22 7.35
N GLY A 346 14.95 -19.71 7.63
CA GLY A 346 14.74 -18.38 8.16
C GLY A 346 15.18 -18.27 9.62
N ARG A 347 15.18 -17.04 10.13
CA ARG A 347 15.73 -16.73 11.45
C ARG A 347 15.07 -17.43 12.63
N THR A 348 13.76 -17.68 12.54
CA THR A 348 12.97 -18.39 13.56
C THR A 348 13.05 -19.91 13.39
N GLY A 349 13.92 -20.36 12.49
CA GLY A 349 13.99 -21.75 12.06
C GLY A 349 12.96 -22.11 11.00
N ALA A 350 12.11 -21.19 10.53
CA ALA A 350 11.13 -21.49 9.48
C ALA A 350 11.82 -21.99 8.20
N LEU A 351 11.36 -23.12 7.66
CA LEU A 351 11.85 -23.71 6.42
C LEU A 351 10.98 -23.25 5.25
N THR A 352 11.60 -22.55 4.30
CA THR A 352 10.92 -21.97 3.14
C THR A 352 11.47 -22.61 1.86
N PRO A 353 10.63 -23.26 1.03
CA PRO A 353 11.06 -23.79 -0.25
C PRO A 353 11.32 -22.67 -1.26
N VAL A 354 12.44 -22.73 -1.96
CA VAL A 354 12.87 -21.77 -2.97
C VAL A 354 13.23 -22.52 -4.25
N ALA A 355 12.55 -22.18 -5.34
CA ALA A 355 12.88 -22.71 -6.66
C ALA A 355 14.16 -22.04 -7.17
N ILE A 356 15.17 -22.85 -7.49
CA ILE A 356 16.37 -22.41 -8.20
C ILE A 356 16.11 -22.63 -9.68
N LEU A 357 16.18 -21.55 -10.44
CA LEU A 357 15.74 -21.50 -11.83
C LEU A 357 16.93 -21.49 -12.79
N GLU A 358 16.69 -21.88 -14.04
CA GLU A 358 17.50 -21.38 -15.14
C GLU A 358 17.35 -19.85 -15.24
N PRO A 359 18.45 -19.10 -15.36
CA PRO A 359 18.39 -17.64 -15.43
C PRO A 359 17.42 -17.21 -16.53
N VAL A 360 16.42 -16.41 -16.15
CA VAL A 360 15.38 -15.96 -17.06
C VAL A 360 15.12 -14.47 -16.86
N PHE A 361 14.92 -13.74 -17.96
CA PHE A 361 14.73 -12.30 -17.92
C PHE A 361 13.25 -11.96 -17.75
N VAL A 362 12.82 -11.69 -16.52
CA VAL A 362 11.42 -11.35 -16.23
C VAL A 362 11.32 -9.88 -15.90
N GLY A 363 10.80 -9.12 -16.85
CA GLY A 363 10.39 -7.76 -16.58
C GLY A 363 11.51 -6.81 -16.20
N GLY A 364 12.62 -6.83 -16.95
CA GLY A 364 13.74 -5.90 -16.77
C GLY A 364 14.90 -6.44 -15.94
N VAL A 365 14.75 -7.58 -15.26
CA VAL A 365 15.78 -8.20 -14.41
C VAL A 365 15.92 -9.68 -14.72
N THR A 366 17.15 -10.20 -14.59
CA THR A 366 17.39 -11.65 -14.63
C THR A 366 17.07 -12.23 -13.26
N ILE A 367 16.17 -13.21 -13.21
CA ILE A 367 15.82 -13.94 -12.00
C ILE A 367 16.38 -15.36 -12.07
N GLU A 368 16.96 -15.82 -10.96
CA GLU A 368 17.49 -17.18 -10.81
C GLU A 368 16.85 -17.92 -9.62
N ARG A 369 16.05 -17.20 -8.83
CA ARG A 369 15.40 -17.72 -7.63
C ARG A 369 13.97 -17.21 -7.61
N ALA A 370 13.03 -18.09 -7.27
CA ALA A 370 11.64 -17.74 -7.04
C ALA A 370 11.12 -18.41 -5.76
N THR A 371 10.32 -17.68 -4.99
CA THR A 371 9.68 -18.25 -3.80
C THR A 371 8.62 -19.28 -4.19
N LEU A 372 8.54 -20.36 -3.41
CA LEU A 372 7.43 -21.31 -3.43
C LEU A 372 6.52 -21.17 -2.20
N HIS A 373 6.77 -20.15 -1.36
CA HIS A 373 6.02 -19.80 -0.14
C HIS A 373 6.13 -20.83 0.98
N ASN A 374 5.56 -22.03 0.82
CA ASN A 374 5.57 -23.11 1.82
C ASN A 374 5.32 -24.47 1.14
N LEU A 375 5.39 -25.58 1.89
CA LEU A 375 5.18 -26.91 1.32
C LEU A 375 3.78 -27.08 0.73
N ASP A 376 2.75 -26.56 1.40
CA ASP A 376 1.36 -26.68 0.94
C ASP A 376 1.17 -26.02 -0.44
N GLU A 377 1.83 -24.89 -0.71
CA GLU A 377 1.82 -24.24 -2.03
C GLU A 377 2.61 -25.04 -3.09
N VAL A 378 3.71 -25.69 -2.70
CA VAL A 378 4.45 -26.60 -3.60
C VAL A 378 3.57 -27.77 -4.02
N GLU A 379 2.88 -28.39 -3.06
CA GLU A 379 1.98 -29.52 -3.29
C GLU A 379 0.76 -29.08 -4.11
N ARG A 380 0.15 -27.93 -3.78
CA ARG A 380 -1.00 -27.39 -4.50
C ARG A 380 -0.70 -27.10 -5.98
N LYS A 381 0.50 -26.58 -6.27
CA LYS A 381 0.97 -26.29 -7.64
C LYS A 381 1.67 -27.49 -8.29
N ASP A 382 1.90 -28.56 -7.54
CA ASP A 382 2.68 -29.75 -7.92
C ASP A 382 4.03 -29.40 -8.56
N VAL A 383 4.79 -28.47 -7.94
CA VAL A 383 6.08 -28.02 -8.49
C VAL A 383 7.17 -29.05 -8.17
N ARG A 384 7.87 -29.53 -9.20
CA ARG A 384 8.93 -30.52 -9.06
C ARG A 384 10.27 -30.02 -9.60
N PRO A 385 11.41 -30.50 -9.05
CA PRO A 385 12.70 -30.30 -9.70
C PRO A 385 12.67 -30.81 -11.15
N GLY A 386 13.20 -30.01 -12.06
CA GLY A 386 13.24 -30.29 -13.50
C GLY A 386 12.03 -29.77 -14.29
N ASP A 387 10.93 -29.39 -13.62
CA ASP A 387 9.74 -28.86 -14.29
C ASP A 387 10.04 -27.55 -15.01
N THR A 388 9.38 -27.35 -16.14
CA THR A 388 9.21 -26.03 -16.73
C THR A 388 8.07 -25.32 -16.00
N VAL A 389 8.34 -24.12 -15.50
CA VAL A 389 7.41 -23.31 -14.72
C VAL A 389 7.19 -21.96 -15.38
N ILE A 390 5.99 -21.42 -15.20
CA ILE A 390 5.70 -20.02 -15.48
C ILE A 390 6.04 -19.25 -14.22
N VAL A 391 6.95 -18.28 -14.36
CA VAL A 391 7.38 -17.40 -13.28
C VAL A 391 6.89 -15.99 -13.55
N GLN A 392 6.55 -15.28 -12.48
CA GLN A 392 6.15 -13.89 -12.55
C GLN A 392 6.83 -13.08 -11.46
N ARG A 393 6.97 -11.78 -11.67
CA ARG A 393 7.27 -10.83 -10.60
C ARG A 393 5.96 -10.27 -10.07
N ALA A 394 5.49 -10.79 -8.94
CA ALA A 394 4.38 -10.18 -8.21
C ALA A 394 4.84 -8.80 -7.69
N GLY A 395 4.12 -7.76 -8.08
CA GLY A 395 4.42 -6.36 -7.75
C GLY A 395 5.83 -5.89 -7.98
N ASP A 396 6.52 -6.46 -8.96
CA ASP A 396 7.91 -6.14 -9.32
C ASP A 396 8.88 -6.23 -8.13
N VAL A 397 8.62 -7.05 -7.10
CA VAL A 397 9.55 -7.21 -5.97
C VAL A 397 10.07 -8.63 -5.80
N ILE A 398 9.19 -9.62 -5.66
CA ILE A 398 9.61 -10.99 -5.33
C ILE A 398 9.19 -11.91 -6.47
N PRO A 399 10.13 -12.57 -7.17
CA PRO A 399 9.79 -13.57 -8.17
C PRO A 399 9.11 -14.77 -7.51
N GLU A 400 8.01 -15.23 -8.08
CA GLU A 400 7.29 -16.42 -7.62
C GLU A 400 6.96 -17.36 -8.79
N VAL A 401 6.84 -18.64 -8.46
CA VAL A 401 6.34 -19.65 -9.41
C VAL A 401 4.81 -19.56 -9.45
N LEU A 402 4.25 -19.26 -10.61
CA LEU A 402 2.80 -19.16 -10.81
C LEU A 402 2.18 -20.55 -10.99
N SER A 403 2.72 -21.33 -11.94
CA SER A 403 2.23 -22.65 -12.31
C SER A 403 3.32 -23.49 -12.99
N VAL A 404 3.08 -24.80 -13.06
CA VAL A 404 3.88 -25.75 -13.84
C VAL A 404 3.29 -25.91 -15.24
N VAL A 405 4.15 -26.02 -16.25
CA VAL A 405 3.76 -26.43 -17.60
C VAL A 405 3.80 -27.96 -17.68
N ILE A 406 2.69 -28.58 -17.26
CA ILE A 406 2.57 -30.03 -17.06
C ILE A 406 2.95 -30.83 -18.32
N ASP A 407 2.55 -30.35 -19.50
CA ASP A 407 2.84 -31.02 -20.78
C ASP A 407 4.34 -31.08 -21.11
N SER A 408 5.14 -30.22 -20.48
CA SER A 408 6.60 -30.17 -20.63
C SER A 408 7.32 -30.86 -19.46
N ARG A 409 6.60 -31.56 -18.58
CA ARG A 409 7.19 -32.26 -17.43
C ARG A 409 8.12 -33.37 -17.93
N PRO A 410 9.40 -33.37 -17.53
CA PRO A 410 10.29 -34.45 -17.89
C PRO A 410 9.83 -35.77 -17.24
N PRO A 411 9.93 -36.91 -17.94
CA PRO A 411 9.63 -38.21 -17.38
C PRO A 411 10.56 -38.49 -16.19
N GLY A 412 9.99 -38.94 -15.06
CA GLY A 412 10.73 -39.19 -13.82
C GLY A 412 10.91 -37.99 -12.89
N ALA A 413 10.18 -36.88 -13.11
CA ALA A 413 10.14 -35.78 -12.16
C ALA A 413 9.45 -36.20 -10.84
N GLU A 414 10.23 -36.27 -9.76
CA GLU A 414 9.76 -36.66 -8.43
C GLU A 414 9.18 -35.47 -7.65
N PRO A 415 8.08 -35.66 -6.88
CA PRO A 415 7.56 -34.64 -5.98
C PRO A 415 8.60 -34.14 -4.99
N PHE A 416 8.54 -32.84 -4.67
CA PHE A 416 9.36 -32.26 -3.62
C PHE A 416 8.80 -32.59 -2.24
N HIS A 417 9.68 -32.99 -1.33
CA HIS A 417 9.35 -33.20 0.07
C HIS A 417 10.25 -32.33 0.95
N MET A 418 9.66 -31.77 2.01
CA MET A 418 10.43 -31.05 3.01
C MET A 418 11.38 -32.03 3.73
N PRO A 419 12.65 -31.67 3.95
CA PRO A 419 13.59 -32.56 4.63
C PRO A 419 13.18 -32.76 6.09
N SER A 420 13.38 -33.96 6.62
CA SER A 420 13.16 -34.30 8.04
C SER A 420 14.22 -33.71 8.97
N SER A 421 15.34 -33.26 8.41
CA SER A 421 16.44 -32.61 9.11
C SER A 421 16.77 -31.26 8.48
N CYS A 422 17.08 -30.28 9.33
CA CYS A 422 17.43 -28.94 8.91
C CYS A 422 18.71 -28.94 8.07
N PRO A 423 18.70 -28.37 6.85
CA PRO A 423 19.88 -28.39 5.97
C PRO A 423 21.07 -27.58 6.49
N GLN A 424 20.85 -26.71 7.48
CA GLN A 424 21.89 -25.85 8.07
C GLN A 424 22.58 -26.46 9.29
N CYS A 425 21.89 -27.33 10.05
CA CYS A 425 22.42 -27.83 11.33
C CYS A 425 22.10 -29.29 11.65
N GLY A 426 21.38 -29.99 10.77
CA GLY A 426 21.00 -31.40 10.94
C GLY A 426 19.93 -31.67 12.01
N SER A 427 19.50 -30.66 12.78
CA SER A 427 18.43 -30.82 13.78
C SER A 427 17.11 -31.25 13.16
N ALA A 428 16.23 -31.87 13.95
CA ALA A 428 14.91 -32.29 13.48
C ALA A 428 14.09 -31.11 12.93
N VAL A 429 13.20 -31.42 11.99
CA VAL A 429 12.21 -30.48 11.46
C VAL A 429 10.83 -30.85 12.01
N ASP A 430 10.16 -29.88 12.61
CA ASP A 430 8.80 -30.03 13.11
C ASP A 430 7.81 -29.21 12.25
N ARG A 431 6.54 -29.57 12.24
CA ARG A 431 5.49 -28.88 11.46
C ARG A 431 4.46 -28.26 12.38
N VAL A 432 4.30 -26.93 12.28
CA VAL A 432 3.26 -26.19 13.00
C VAL A 432 2.35 -25.53 11.98
N GLY A 433 1.14 -26.08 11.81
CA GLY A 433 0.21 -25.65 10.76
C GLY A 433 0.77 -25.90 9.36
N ALA A 434 0.91 -24.83 8.56
CA ALA A 434 1.42 -24.88 7.18
C ALA A 434 2.95 -24.70 7.07
N ILE A 435 3.63 -24.39 8.18
CA ILE A 435 5.05 -24.02 8.19
C ILE A 435 5.87 -25.10 8.89
N HIS A 436 7.04 -25.41 8.33
CA HIS A 436 8.01 -26.32 8.92
C HIS A 436 9.10 -25.51 9.64
N TYR A 437 9.62 -26.02 10.76
CA TYR A 437 10.58 -25.33 11.61
C TYR A 437 11.75 -26.23 12.00
N CYS A 438 12.96 -25.69 11.96
CA CYS A 438 14.15 -26.29 12.54
C CYS A 438 14.08 -26.21 14.07
N THR A 439 14.15 -27.36 14.75
CA THR A 439 14.15 -27.44 16.21
C THR A 439 15.51 -27.15 16.84
N GLY A 440 16.53 -26.85 16.03
CA GLY A 440 17.91 -26.66 16.47
C GLY A 440 18.14 -25.40 17.31
N GLY A 441 17.22 -24.44 17.30
CA GLY A 441 17.35 -23.19 18.07
C GLY A 441 18.72 -22.53 17.83
N LEU A 442 19.40 -22.14 18.91
CA LEU A 442 20.72 -21.51 18.86
C LEU A 442 21.85 -22.42 18.33
N LEU A 443 21.66 -23.74 18.30
CA LEU A 443 22.62 -24.65 17.65
C LEU A 443 22.56 -24.52 16.12
N CYS A 444 21.49 -23.95 15.58
CA CYS A 444 21.37 -23.71 14.15
C CYS A 444 22.10 -22.40 13.77
N PRO A 445 23.14 -22.44 12.93
CA PRO A 445 23.89 -21.23 12.55
C PRO A 445 23.00 -20.12 11.98
N ALA A 446 21.98 -20.51 11.19
CA ALA A 446 21.01 -19.59 10.62
C ALA A 446 20.16 -18.87 11.69
N GLN A 447 19.79 -19.55 12.77
CA GLN A 447 19.05 -18.95 13.88
C GLN A 447 19.97 -18.18 14.83
N LEU A 448 21.18 -18.67 15.07
CA LEU A 448 22.17 -18.03 15.95
C LEU A 448 22.58 -16.65 15.44
N LYS A 449 22.98 -16.56 14.16
CA LYS A 449 23.38 -15.31 13.51
C LYS A 449 22.31 -14.22 13.67
N GLU A 450 21.08 -14.59 13.40
CA GLU A 450 19.95 -13.67 13.46
C GLU A 450 19.49 -13.36 14.88
N SER A 451 19.63 -14.32 15.82
CA SER A 451 19.39 -14.08 17.24
C SER A 451 20.37 -13.06 17.82
N ILE A 452 21.65 -13.16 17.45
CA ILE A 452 22.69 -12.20 17.85
C ILE A 452 22.43 -10.84 17.21
N ARG A 453 22.05 -10.79 15.92
CA ARG A 453 21.67 -9.55 15.25
C ARG A 453 20.49 -8.88 15.95
N HIS A 454 19.44 -9.64 16.28
CA HIS A 454 18.29 -9.12 17.01
C HIS A 454 18.69 -8.60 18.39
N PHE A 455 19.49 -9.36 19.14
CA PHE A 455 20.00 -8.97 20.45
C PHE A 455 20.79 -7.65 20.39
N ALA A 456 21.62 -7.47 19.37
CA ALA A 456 22.40 -6.25 19.15
C ALA A 456 21.59 -5.07 18.61
N SER A 457 20.37 -5.30 18.13
CA SER A 457 19.56 -4.27 17.50
C SER A 457 19.21 -3.11 18.45
N LYS A 458 18.95 -1.94 17.88
CA LYS A 458 18.59 -0.70 18.59
C LYS A 458 17.37 -0.81 19.51
N ARG A 459 16.48 -1.78 19.23
CA ARG A 459 15.27 -2.05 20.04
C ARG A 459 15.48 -3.13 21.10
N ALA A 460 16.66 -3.74 21.16
CA ALA A 460 17.04 -4.74 22.15
C ALA A 460 18.14 -4.18 23.05
N MET A 461 19.39 -4.61 22.90
CA MET A 461 20.51 -4.16 23.75
C MET A 461 21.30 -2.97 23.18
N ASP A 462 20.93 -2.49 21.99
CA ASP A 462 21.52 -1.30 21.33
C ASP A 462 23.06 -1.35 21.28
N ILE A 463 23.61 -2.44 20.73
CA ILE A 463 25.07 -2.65 20.63
C ILE A 463 25.55 -2.08 19.29
N GLU A 464 25.86 -0.78 19.29
CA GLU A 464 26.43 -0.12 18.12
C GLU A 464 27.77 -0.74 17.69
N GLY A 465 27.94 -0.94 16.38
CA GLY A 465 29.15 -1.53 15.78
C GLY A 465 29.09 -3.04 15.54
N LEU A 466 28.13 -3.77 16.13
CA LEU A 466 27.93 -5.20 15.87
C LEU A 466 26.98 -5.44 14.69
N GLY A 467 27.44 -5.08 13.49
CA GLY A 467 26.71 -5.33 12.24
C GLY A 467 26.93 -6.73 11.66
N ASP A 468 26.17 -7.06 10.61
CA ASP A 468 26.11 -8.37 9.95
C ASP A 468 27.46 -9.04 9.70
N LYS A 469 28.39 -8.26 9.12
CA LYS A 469 29.73 -8.76 8.77
C LYS A 469 30.53 -9.14 10.01
N HIS A 470 30.43 -8.38 11.10
CA HIS A 470 31.14 -8.69 12.34
C HIS A 470 30.52 -9.91 13.03
N ILE A 471 29.19 -10.04 13.02
CA ILE A 471 28.51 -11.22 13.57
C ILE A 471 28.93 -12.48 12.81
N GLU A 472 28.93 -12.44 11.47
CA GLU A 472 29.42 -13.56 10.64
C GLU A 472 30.86 -13.92 10.98
N GLN A 473 31.76 -12.92 11.00
CA GLN A 473 33.17 -13.14 11.33
C GLN A 473 33.38 -13.74 12.72
N PHE A 474 32.60 -13.30 13.72
CA PHE A 474 32.73 -13.81 15.08
C PHE A 474 32.16 -15.22 15.25
N ILE A 475 31.10 -15.58 14.53
CA ILE A 475 30.58 -16.95 14.49
C ILE A 475 31.57 -17.86 13.76
N GLU A 476 32.09 -17.45 12.61
CA GLU A 476 33.11 -18.20 11.85
C GLU A 476 34.40 -18.40 12.65
N ALA A 477 34.83 -17.38 13.40
CA ALA A 477 35.99 -17.46 14.30
C ALA A 477 35.70 -18.26 15.59
N GLY A 478 34.47 -18.72 15.81
CA GLY A 478 34.06 -19.48 17.00
C GLY A 478 34.06 -18.68 18.29
N LEU A 479 34.02 -17.34 18.19
CA LEU A 479 33.99 -16.40 19.32
C LEU A 479 32.57 -16.18 19.85
N LEU A 480 31.55 -16.48 19.04
CA LEU A 480 30.13 -16.50 19.41
C LEU A 480 29.56 -17.89 19.12
N LYS A 481 28.83 -18.47 20.08
CA LYS A 481 28.27 -19.83 20.01
C LYS A 481 26.88 -19.90 20.62
#